data_AF-A0A1G6MG10-F1
#
_entry.id   AF-A0A1G6MG10-F1
#
_cell.length_a   1.000
_cell.length_b   1.000
_cell.length_c   1.000
_cell.angle_alpha   90.00
_cell.angle_beta   90.00
_cell.angle_gamma   90.00
#
_symmetry.space_group_name_H-M   'P 1'
#
loop_
_entity.id
_entity.type
_entity.pdbx_description
1 polymer ?
#
loop_
_entity_poly.entity_id
_entity_poly.type
_entity_poly.pdbx_seq_one_letter_code
_entity_poly.pdbx_strand_id
1 'polypeptide(L)'
;MKIFVSGTNTNVGKTHFCALLSKYYKNMKKSVIYIKIIQTGYPDDDDAKSVYEASKVKTQTLLFGKEPVAPYFLYENFPMDFVIDKINKSKADVVIIEGSGGLLVPLDKSHTFADLVSLLNLETIIVVPNKLGCINDTLLNLYYCKTKGINLKGFALNDYFFDGNDNFVALQDLTNYAFRYKFKTELEVL
;
A
#
# COMPACT_ATOMS: atom_id res chain seq x y z
N MET A 1 10.61 11.93 -0.62
CA MET A 1 9.44 11.37 -1.32
C MET A 1 8.58 10.58 -0.34
N LYS A 2 7.25 10.60 -0.49
CA LYS A 2 6.32 9.85 0.36
C LYS A 2 5.38 9.02 -0.53
N ILE A 3 5.46 7.70 -0.37
CA ILE A 3 4.74 6.73 -1.20
C ILE A 3 3.70 6.05 -0.32
N PHE A 4 2.43 6.21 -0.65
CA PHE A 4 1.35 5.42 -0.10
C PHE A 4 1.20 4.10 -0.87
N VAL A 5 1.16 2.99 -0.14
CA VAL A 5 0.93 1.65 -0.69
C VAL A 5 -0.46 1.19 -0.27
N SER A 6 -1.32 1.02 -1.27
CA SER A 6 -2.64 0.40 -1.16
C SER A 6 -2.65 -0.99 -1.80
N GLY A 7 -3.79 -1.66 -1.73
CA GLY A 7 -4.04 -2.92 -2.41
C GLY A 7 -5.40 -2.90 -3.07
N THR A 8 -5.62 -3.76 -4.07
CA THR A 8 -6.97 -3.96 -4.59
C THR A 8 -7.90 -4.59 -3.56
N ASN A 9 -7.34 -5.31 -2.58
CA ASN A 9 -8.05 -5.93 -1.48
C ASN A 9 -7.14 -6.15 -0.24
N THR A 10 -7.65 -6.85 0.77
CA THR A 10 -6.82 -7.41 1.85
C THR A 10 -6.00 -8.62 1.36
N ASN A 11 -4.92 -8.94 2.05
CA ASN A 11 -4.06 -10.11 1.77
C ASN A 11 -3.52 -10.22 0.33
N VAL A 12 -3.36 -9.10 -0.37
CA VAL A 12 -2.79 -9.05 -1.75
C VAL A 12 -1.25 -9.00 -1.79
N GLY A 13 -0.60 -8.93 -0.63
CA GLY A 13 0.87 -8.86 -0.52
C GLY A 13 1.45 -7.45 -0.35
N LYS A 14 0.68 -6.49 0.20
CA LYS A 14 1.16 -5.13 0.47
C LYS A 14 2.43 -5.11 1.33
N THR A 15 2.40 -5.77 2.49
CA THR A 15 3.51 -5.83 3.45
C THR A 15 4.79 -6.35 2.79
N HIS A 16 4.67 -7.41 1.99
CA HIS A 16 5.79 -7.98 1.25
C HIS A 16 6.34 -7.02 0.19
N PHE A 17 5.45 -6.39 -0.58
CA PHE A 17 5.85 -5.34 -1.54
C PHE A 17 6.57 -4.18 -0.84
N CYS A 18 6.04 -3.69 0.29
CA CYS A 18 6.66 -2.64 1.10
C CYS A 18 8.06 -3.03 1.58
N ALA A 19 8.26 -4.29 1.99
CA ALA A 19 9.56 -4.79 2.41
C ALA A 19 10.57 -4.79 1.25
N LEU A 20 10.17 -5.30 0.08
CA LEU A 20 11.01 -5.32 -1.10
C LEU A 20 11.33 -3.91 -1.61
N LEU A 21 10.34 -3.03 -1.65
CA LEU A 21 10.51 -1.62 -2.05
C LEU A 21 11.42 -0.88 -1.07
N SER A 22 11.30 -1.15 0.23
CA SER A 22 12.19 -0.61 1.26
C SER A 22 13.64 -1.05 1.03
N LYS A 23 13.85 -2.34 0.75
CA LYS A 23 15.18 -2.91 0.44
C LYS A 23 15.75 -2.32 -0.85
N TYR A 24 14.93 -2.15 -1.88
CA TYR A 24 15.32 -1.53 -3.16
C TYR A 24 15.90 -0.12 -2.94
N TYR A 25 15.15 0.78 -2.28
CA TYR A 25 15.64 2.13 -2.02
C TYR A 25 16.83 2.17 -1.06
N LYS A 26 16.85 1.30 -0.04
CA LYS A 26 18.01 1.17 0.85
C LYS A 26 19.27 0.78 0.08
N ASN A 27 19.18 -0.16 -0.87
CA ASN A 27 20.31 -0.57 -1.71
C ASN A 27 20.80 0.56 -2.62
N MET A 28 19.92 1.49 -2.98
CA MET A 28 20.28 2.76 -3.64
C MET A 28 20.86 3.81 -2.67
N LYS A 29 21.23 3.42 -1.46
CA LYS A 29 21.79 4.28 -0.39
C LYS A 29 20.85 5.43 0.04
N LYS A 30 19.54 5.25 -0.11
CA LYS A 30 18.53 6.19 0.42
C LYS A 30 18.20 5.87 1.87
N SER A 31 17.98 6.90 2.67
CA SER A 31 17.33 6.74 3.98
C SER A 31 15.86 6.39 3.77
N VAL A 32 15.40 5.33 4.44
CA VAL A 32 14.04 4.80 4.27
C VAL A 32 13.35 4.65 5.62
N ILE A 33 12.09 5.10 5.69
CA ILE A 33 11.18 4.84 6.81
C ILE A 33 9.95 4.13 6.26
N TYR A 34 9.58 3.02 6.88
CA TYR A 34 8.27 2.39 6.67
C TYR A 34 7.31 2.79 7.79
N ILE A 35 6.07 3.08 7.42
CA ILE A 35 4.98 3.45 8.32
C ILE A 35 3.78 2.57 8.02
N LYS A 36 3.31 1.79 9.00
CA LYS A 36 1.97 1.22 8.98
C LYS A 36 1.02 2.21 9.63
N ILE A 37 -0.01 2.68 8.90
CA ILE A 37 -0.95 3.66 9.47
C ILE A 37 -1.72 3.03 10.64
N ILE A 38 -2.25 1.83 10.42
CA ILE A 38 -3.00 1.10 11.42
C ILE A 38 -2.77 -0.41 11.28
N GLN A 39 -2.37 -1.05 12.37
CA GLN A 39 -2.30 -2.52 12.48
C GLN A 39 -3.55 -3.02 13.21
N THR A 40 -4.27 -3.95 12.60
CA THR A 40 -5.41 -4.67 13.21
C THR A 40 -5.00 -6.11 13.45
N GLY A 41 -5.60 -6.83 14.39
CA GLY A 41 -5.13 -8.18 14.76
C GLY A 41 -3.85 -8.20 15.60
N TYR A 42 -3.44 -7.07 16.19
CA TYR A 42 -2.20 -7.00 16.98
C TYR A 42 -2.38 -7.64 18.37
N PRO A 43 -1.40 -8.41 18.91
CA PRO A 43 -0.02 -8.59 18.42
C PRO A 43 0.21 -9.80 17.52
N ASP A 44 -0.83 -10.57 17.18
CA ASP A 44 -0.68 -11.77 16.34
C ASP A 44 -0.25 -11.38 14.92
N ASP A 45 -0.79 -10.26 14.41
CA ASP A 45 -0.36 -9.61 13.17
C ASP A 45 0.54 -8.38 13.46
N ASP A 46 1.72 -8.33 12.83
CA ASP A 46 2.64 -7.19 12.91
C ASP A 46 3.40 -6.98 11.58
N ASP A 47 2.82 -6.14 10.71
CA ASP A 47 3.39 -5.80 9.41
C ASP A 47 4.70 -5.02 9.54
N ALA A 48 4.81 -4.12 10.52
CA ALA A 48 6.01 -3.31 10.72
C ALA A 48 7.21 -4.15 11.17
N LYS A 49 6.97 -5.17 11.99
CA LYS A 49 7.99 -6.17 12.34
C LYS A 49 8.41 -6.98 11.12
N SER A 50 7.45 -7.47 10.33
CA SER A 50 7.74 -8.23 9.10
C SER A 50 8.60 -7.43 8.11
N VAL A 51 8.26 -6.15 7.88
CA VAL A 51 9.05 -5.26 7.03
C VAL A 51 10.43 -5.01 7.61
N TYR A 52 10.54 -4.79 8.93
CA TYR A 52 11.84 -4.61 9.59
C TYR A 52 12.73 -5.84 9.39
N GLU A 53 12.20 -7.04 9.61
CA GLU A 53 12.96 -8.29 9.53
C GLU A 53 13.53 -8.51 8.13
N ALA A 54 12.74 -8.24 7.08
CA ALA A 54 13.12 -8.46 5.69
C ALA A 54 14.04 -7.36 5.09
N SER A 55 13.86 -6.10 5.48
CA SER A 55 14.55 -4.96 4.85
C SER A 55 15.62 -4.30 5.74
N LYS A 56 15.51 -4.48 7.06
CA LYS A 56 16.32 -3.81 8.09
C LYS A 56 16.31 -2.28 7.93
N VAL A 57 15.17 -1.68 7.54
CA VAL A 57 14.94 -0.22 7.56
C VAL A 57 14.22 0.18 8.86
N LYS A 58 14.17 1.48 9.16
CA LYS A 58 13.35 1.96 10.28
C LYS A 58 11.87 1.73 9.99
N THR A 59 11.15 1.12 10.91
CA THR A 59 9.70 0.87 10.80
C THR A 59 8.95 1.48 11.97
N GLN A 60 7.69 1.84 11.77
CA GLN A 60 6.78 2.27 12.83
C GLN A 60 5.33 1.94 12.48
N THR A 61 4.53 1.61 13.49
CA THR A 61 3.07 1.51 13.40
C THR A 61 2.47 2.67 14.18
N LEU A 62 1.54 3.43 13.59
CA LEU A 62 0.98 4.63 14.24
C LEU A 62 -0.18 4.30 15.18
N LEU A 63 -1.04 3.36 14.77
CA LEU A 63 -2.26 2.98 15.48
C LEU A 63 -2.38 1.46 15.54
N PHE A 64 -2.98 0.94 16.60
CA PHE A 64 -3.15 -0.50 16.83
C PHE A 64 -4.60 -0.83 17.19
N GLY A 65 -5.08 -1.97 16.69
CA GLY A 65 -6.34 -2.60 17.06
C GLY A 65 -6.13 -4.09 17.32
N LYS A 66 -6.69 -4.59 18.42
CA LYS A 66 -6.56 -6.01 18.80
C LYS A 66 -7.35 -6.92 17.85
N GLU A 67 -8.56 -6.52 17.50
CA GLU A 67 -9.45 -7.32 16.65
C GLU A 67 -9.02 -7.23 15.17
N PRO A 68 -9.08 -8.33 14.40
CA PRO A 68 -8.73 -8.36 12.98
C PRO A 68 -9.89 -7.84 12.11
N VAL A 69 -10.29 -6.59 12.33
CA VAL A 69 -11.43 -5.94 11.67
C VAL A 69 -10.99 -4.71 10.89
N ALA A 70 -11.84 -4.21 9.99
CA ALA A 70 -11.55 -2.96 9.29
C ALA A 70 -11.45 -1.76 10.28
N PRO A 71 -10.64 -0.74 9.97
CA PRO A 71 -10.46 0.44 10.83
C PRO A 71 -11.77 1.11 11.29
N TYR A 72 -12.79 1.10 10.43
CA TYR A 72 -14.15 1.58 10.74
C TYR A 72 -14.73 1.06 12.06
N PHE A 73 -14.43 -0.19 12.44
CA PHE A 73 -14.95 -0.78 13.68
C PHE A 73 -14.13 -0.41 14.92
N LEU A 74 -12.97 0.23 14.74
CA LEU A 74 -12.06 0.59 15.82
C LEU A 74 -12.19 2.05 16.24
N TYR A 75 -12.71 2.91 15.35
CA TYR A 75 -12.80 4.35 15.58
C TYR A 75 -14.18 4.87 15.19
N GLU A 76 -14.84 5.54 16.12
CA GLU A 76 -16.00 6.37 15.78
C GLU A 76 -15.57 7.61 14.98
N ASN A 77 -14.44 8.20 15.38
CA ASN A 77 -13.76 9.30 14.69
C ASN A 77 -12.29 8.93 14.55
N PHE A 78 -11.81 8.74 13.32
CA PHE A 78 -10.43 8.35 13.08
C PHE A 78 -9.49 9.52 13.43
N PRO A 79 -8.36 9.31 14.14
CA PRO A 79 -7.47 10.39 14.57
C PRO A 79 -6.60 10.89 13.40
N MET A 80 -7.24 11.51 12.40
CA MET A 80 -6.66 11.93 11.14
C MET A 80 -5.49 12.90 11.34
N ASP A 81 -5.66 13.92 12.20
CA ASP A 81 -4.64 14.94 12.46
C ASP A 81 -3.36 14.34 13.03
N PHE A 82 -3.49 13.34 13.91
CA PHE A 82 -2.34 12.62 14.45
C PHE A 82 -1.60 11.85 13.36
N VAL A 83 -2.31 11.13 12.49
CA VAL A 83 -1.71 10.39 11.38
C VAL A 83 -1.01 11.32 10.40
N ILE A 84 -1.66 12.43 10.03
CA ILE A 84 -1.11 13.48 9.16
C ILE A 84 0.17 14.07 9.76
N ASP A 85 0.14 14.45 11.04
CA ASP A 85 1.29 15.01 11.75
C ASP A 85 2.49 14.05 11.74
N LYS A 86 2.26 12.76 12.04
CA LYS A 86 3.31 11.73 12.04
C LYS A 86 3.90 11.51 10.65
N ILE A 87 3.08 11.47 9.61
CA ILE A 87 3.56 11.37 8.22
C ILE A 87 4.35 12.63 7.84
N ASN A 88 3.92 13.81 8.26
CA ASN A 88 4.59 15.08 7.97
C ASN A 88 5.94 15.25 8.66
N LYS A 89 6.05 14.81 9.92
CA LYS A 89 7.30 14.86 10.69
C LYS A 89 8.33 13.78 10.31
N SER A 90 7.94 12.78 9.52
CA SER A 90 8.84 11.71 9.10
C SER A 90 9.88 12.21 8.09
N LYS A 91 11.16 12.25 8.50
CA LYS A 91 12.29 12.74 7.70
C LYS A 91 13.14 11.58 7.18
N ALA A 92 13.01 11.29 5.89
CA ALA A 92 13.83 10.35 5.14
C ALA A 92 13.76 10.69 3.65
N ASP A 93 14.69 10.18 2.84
CA ASP A 93 14.62 10.31 1.39
C ASP A 93 13.36 9.65 0.83
N VAL A 94 12.99 8.50 1.39
CA VAL A 94 11.78 7.75 1.05
C VAL A 94 11.01 7.36 2.31
N VAL A 95 9.73 7.75 2.37
CA VAL A 95 8.80 7.28 3.39
C VAL A 95 7.75 6.41 2.71
N ILE A 96 7.74 5.11 3.02
CA ILE A 96 6.75 4.15 2.53
C ILE A 96 5.65 4.05 3.58
N ILE A 97 4.41 4.32 3.18
CA ILE A 97 3.26 4.45 4.05
C ILE A 97 2.23 3.40 3.63
N GLU A 98 2.03 2.39 4.44
CA GLU A 98 1.11 1.30 4.13
C GLU A 98 -0.25 1.50 4.80
N GLY A 99 -1.31 1.45 3.99
CA GLY A 99 -2.68 1.36 4.46
C GLY A 99 -3.11 -0.09 4.80
N SER A 100 -4.37 -0.24 5.19
CA SER A 100 -4.97 -1.55 5.49
C SER A 100 -6.11 -1.83 4.51
N GLY A 101 -6.00 -2.93 3.76
CA GLY A 101 -6.90 -3.21 2.63
C GLY A 101 -6.63 -2.32 1.41
N GLY A 102 -7.68 -1.69 0.88
CA GLY A 102 -7.65 -0.85 -0.33
C GLY A 102 -8.07 0.61 -0.09
N LEU A 103 -8.07 1.42 -1.16
CA LEU A 103 -8.29 2.87 -1.09
C LEU A 103 -9.63 3.28 -0.45
N LEU A 104 -10.68 2.50 -0.70
CA LEU A 104 -12.03 2.75 -0.20
C LEU A 104 -12.30 2.13 1.17
N VAL A 105 -11.30 1.55 1.85
CA VAL A 105 -11.51 1.06 3.21
C VAL A 105 -11.84 2.26 4.12
N PRO A 106 -12.99 2.22 4.81
CA PRO A 106 -13.41 3.30 5.70
C PRO A 106 -12.53 3.32 6.95
N LEU A 107 -12.05 4.53 7.26
CA LEU A 107 -11.33 4.86 8.50
C LEU A 107 -12.32 5.19 9.62
N ASP A 108 -13.41 5.86 9.26
CA ASP A 108 -14.58 6.18 10.09
C ASP A 108 -15.81 6.39 9.19
N LYS A 109 -16.88 7.01 9.71
CA LYS A 109 -18.13 7.28 8.96
C LYS A 109 -17.97 8.29 7.80
N SER A 110 -16.91 9.08 7.79
CA SER A 110 -16.73 10.21 6.89
C SER A 110 -15.47 10.14 6.04
N HIS A 111 -14.53 9.27 6.39
CA HIS A 111 -13.22 9.19 5.75
C HIS A 111 -12.85 7.77 5.33
N THR A 112 -12.11 7.69 4.24
CA THR A 112 -11.43 6.51 3.71
C THR A 112 -9.93 6.77 3.60
N PHE A 113 -9.13 5.75 3.29
CA PHE A 113 -7.73 5.97 2.94
C PHE A 113 -7.55 6.91 1.74
N ALA A 114 -8.47 6.89 0.77
CA ALA A 114 -8.43 7.78 -0.38
C ALA A 114 -8.49 9.26 0.05
N ASP A 115 -9.27 9.59 1.07
CA ASP A 115 -9.39 10.97 1.59
C ASP A 115 -8.06 11.41 2.23
N LEU A 116 -7.47 10.57 3.09
CA LEU A 116 -6.15 10.84 3.70
C LEU A 116 -5.06 11.04 2.64
N VAL A 117 -5.02 10.15 1.63
CA VAL A 117 -4.04 10.20 0.54
C VAL A 117 -4.20 11.47 -0.30
N SER A 118 -5.44 11.86 -0.58
CA SER A 118 -5.75 13.08 -1.33
C SER A 118 -5.35 14.33 -0.57
N LEU A 119 -5.68 14.41 0.72
CA LEU A 119 -5.34 15.54 1.59
C LEU A 119 -3.83 15.80 1.66
N LEU A 120 -3.03 14.72 1.63
CA LEU A 120 -1.57 14.78 1.67
C LEU A 120 -0.91 14.77 0.28
N ASN A 121 -1.69 14.64 -0.79
CA ASN A 121 -1.23 14.45 -2.16
C ASN A 121 -0.11 13.39 -2.29
N LEU A 122 -0.28 12.24 -1.62
CA LEU A 122 0.74 11.18 -1.59
C LEU A 122 0.84 10.46 -2.93
N GLU A 123 2.08 10.15 -3.32
CA GLU A 123 2.32 9.26 -4.46
C GLU A 123 1.77 7.87 -4.14
N THR A 124 0.88 7.34 -4.97
CA THR A 124 0.14 6.11 -4.66
C THR A 124 0.57 4.96 -5.55
N ILE A 125 0.89 3.82 -4.95
CA ILE A 125 1.06 2.52 -5.64
C ILE A 125 -0.02 1.56 -5.14
N ILE A 126 -0.62 0.80 -6.05
CA ILE A 126 -1.66 -0.19 -5.71
C ILE A 126 -1.13 -1.59 -6.02
N VAL A 127 -1.12 -2.45 -5.00
CA VAL A 127 -0.74 -3.85 -5.12
C VAL A 127 -1.90 -4.69 -5.63
N VAL A 128 -1.65 -5.47 -6.68
CA VAL A 128 -2.62 -6.32 -7.38
C VAL A 128 -2.15 -7.78 -7.29
N PRO A 129 -2.94 -8.73 -6.78
CA PRO A 129 -2.60 -10.14 -6.83
C PRO A 129 -2.80 -10.67 -8.27
N ASN A 130 -1.81 -11.35 -8.83
CA ASN A 130 -1.91 -11.92 -10.18
C ASN A 130 -2.77 -13.19 -10.20
N LYS A 131 -4.09 -13.04 -10.21
CA LYS A 131 -5.07 -14.14 -10.19
C LYS A 131 -6.32 -13.79 -11.00
N LEU A 132 -7.19 -14.76 -11.26
CA LEU A 132 -8.52 -14.50 -11.81
C LEU A 132 -9.24 -13.34 -11.09
N GLY A 133 -9.76 -12.39 -11.88
CA GLY A 133 -10.46 -11.19 -11.41
C GLY A 133 -9.58 -9.94 -11.29
N CYS A 134 -8.24 -10.07 -11.33
CA CYS A 134 -7.33 -8.94 -11.14
C CYS A 134 -7.46 -7.82 -12.19
N ILE A 135 -7.87 -8.16 -13.42
CA ILE A 135 -8.12 -7.18 -14.48
C ILE A 135 -9.25 -6.23 -14.09
N ASN A 136 -10.40 -6.77 -13.65
CA ASN A 136 -11.53 -5.97 -13.19
C ASN A 136 -11.13 -5.07 -12.01
N ASP A 137 -10.50 -5.66 -10.99
CA ASP A 137 -10.10 -4.92 -9.78
C ASP A 137 -9.14 -3.77 -10.11
N THR A 138 -8.21 -4.00 -11.05
CA THR A 138 -7.26 -2.98 -11.51
C THR A 138 -7.98 -1.85 -12.24
N LEU A 139 -8.90 -2.18 -13.16
CA LEU A 139 -9.64 -1.16 -13.92
C LEU A 139 -10.56 -0.32 -13.04
N LEU A 140 -11.21 -0.93 -12.04
CA LEU A 140 -12.01 -0.21 -11.04
C LEU A 140 -11.14 0.75 -10.22
N ASN A 141 -9.97 0.30 -9.76
CA ASN A 141 -9.04 1.16 -9.03
C ASN A 141 -8.47 2.28 -9.92
N LEU A 142 -8.14 1.99 -11.17
CA LEU A 142 -7.65 3.00 -12.13
C LEU A 142 -8.73 4.07 -12.39
N TYR A 143 -9.97 3.64 -12.63
CA TYR A 143 -11.11 4.54 -12.82
C TYR A 143 -11.34 5.42 -11.58
N TYR A 144 -11.32 4.81 -10.39
CA TYR A 144 -11.49 5.52 -9.13
C TYR A 144 -10.38 6.58 -8.91
N CYS A 145 -9.11 6.18 -9.08
CA CYS A 145 -7.97 7.09 -8.96
C CYS A 145 -8.09 8.29 -9.91
N LYS A 146 -8.45 8.05 -11.18
CA LYS A 146 -8.67 9.12 -12.16
C LYS A 146 -9.81 10.06 -11.74
N THR A 147 -10.93 9.49 -11.31
CA THR A 147 -12.13 10.26 -10.93
C THR A 147 -11.91 11.10 -9.67
N LYS A 148 -11.10 10.61 -8.73
CA LYS A 148 -10.79 11.29 -7.46
C LYS A 148 -9.52 12.13 -7.49
N GLY A 149 -8.81 12.17 -8.61
CA GLY A 149 -7.54 12.90 -8.72
C GLY A 149 -6.43 12.33 -7.83
N ILE A 150 -6.46 11.03 -7.51
CA ILE A 150 -5.39 10.37 -6.75
C ILE A 150 -4.12 10.37 -7.59
N ASN A 151 -3.01 10.79 -6.99
CA ASN A 151 -1.68 10.80 -7.61
C ASN A 151 -1.10 9.37 -7.74
N LEU A 152 -1.72 8.57 -8.60
CA LEU A 152 -1.35 7.19 -8.90
C LEU A 152 -0.03 7.17 -9.70
N LYS A 153 1.00 6.52 -9.13
CA LYS A 153 2.31 6.28 -9.80
C LYS A 153 2.36 4.95 -10.54
N GLY A 154 1.47 4.02 -10.20
CA GLY A 154 1.29 2.78 -10.94
C GLY A 154 0.80 1.64 -10.08
N PHE A 155 0.78 0.46 -10.69
CA PHE A 155 0.42 -0.79 -10.04
C PHE A 155 1.64 -1.67 -9.82
N ALA A 156 1.54 -2.54 -8.82
CA ALA A 156 2.51 -3.58 -8.51
C ALA A 156 1.84 -4.96 -8.60
N LEU A 157 2.24 -5.78 -9.57
CA LEU A 157 1.66 -7.10 -9.79
C LEU A 157 2.38 -8.17 -8.94
N ASN A 158 1.62 -8.89 -8.12
CA ASN A 158 2.14 -9.94 -7.25
C ASN A 158 1.96 -11.33 -7.87
N ASP A 159 3.06 -11.89 -8.37
CA ASP A 159 3.15 -13.20 -9.01
C ASP A 159 3.18 -14.38 -8.03
N TYR A 160 3.14 -14.13 -6.72
CA TYR A 160 2.86 -15.19 -5.75
C TYR A 160 1.53 -15.89 -6.06
N PHE A 161 0.55 -15.15 -6.57
CA PHE A 161 -0.79 -15.64 -6.86
C PHE A 161 -0.96 -16.22 -8.28
N PHE A 162 0.09 -16.21 -9.10
CA PHE A 162 0.01 -16.60 -10.51
C PHE A 162 -0.59 -18.00 -10.69
N ASP A 163 -1.68 -18.07 -11.43
CA ASP A 163 -2.48 -19.27 -11.64
C ASP A 163 -2.32 -19.89 -13.03
N GLY A 164 -1.39 -19.38 -13.85
CA GLY A 164 -1.10 -19.89 -15.19
C GLY A 164 -1.60 -19.01 -16.34
N ASN A 165 -2.47 -18.02 -16.08
CA ASN A 165 -2.90 -17.05 -17.09
C ASN A 165 -1.95 -15.86 -17.16
N ASP A 166 -1.50 -15.48 -18.36
CA ASP A 166 -0.69 -14.28 -18.57
C ASP A 166 -1.53 -13.00 -18.48
N ASN A 167 -1.95 -12.66 -17.25
CA ASN A 167 -2.70 -11.44 -16.98
C ASN A 167 -1.83 -10.18 -17.20
N PHE A 168 -0.50 -10.30 -17.16
CA PHE A 168 0.39 -9.14 -17.16
C PHE A 168 0.32 -8.35 -18.47
N VAL A 169 0.33 -9.04 -19.61
CA VAL A 169 0.20 -8.40 -20.93
C VAL A 169 -1.13 -7.65 -21.04
N ALA A 170 -2.24 -8.31 -20.71
CA ALA A 170 -3.57 -7.69 -20.75
C ALA A 170 -3.67 -6.49 -19.80
N LEU A 171 -3.11 -6.61 -18.59
CA LEU A 171 -3.06 -5.53 -17.61
C LEU A 171 -2.26 -4.33 -18.10
N GLN A 172 -1.11 -4.52 -18.75
CA GLN A 172 -0.34 -3.41 -19.33
C GLN A 172 -1.13 -2.71 -20.43
N ASP A 173 -1.69 -3.46 -21.38
CA ASP A 173 -2.42 -2.89 -22.51
C ASP A 173 -3.67 -2.10 -22.05
N LEU A 174 -4.48 -2.70 -21.17
CA LEU A 174 -5.73 -2.11 -20.69
C LEU A 174 -5.52 -0.91 -19.75
N THR A 175 -4.33 -0.78 -19.15
CA THR A 175 -4.01 0.33 -18.24
C THR A 175 -3.12 1.40 -18.86
N ASN A 176 -2.79 1.29 -20.15
CA ASN A 176 -1.83 2.15 -20.84
C ASN A 176 -0.46 2.15 -20.13
N TYR A 177 0.06 0.94 -19.91
CA TYR A 177 1.35 0.66 -19.29
C TYR A 177 1.51 1.21 -17.87
N ALA A 178 0.46 1.11 -17.04
CA ALA A 178 0.48 1.63 -15.68
C ALA A 178 1.12 0.68 -14.65
N PHE A 179 1.45 -0.56 -15.00
CA PHE A 179 2.21 -1.44 -14.11
C PHE A 179 3.69 -1.06 -14.16
N ARG A 180 4.22 -0.67 -13.01
CA ARG A 180 5.61 -0.23 -12.83
C ARG A 180 6.44 -1.24 -12.04
N TYR A 181 5.77 -2.18 -11.39
CA TYR A 181 6.42 -3.18 -10.58
C TYR A 181 5.78 -4.55 -10.80
N LYS A 182 6.63 -5.56 -10.72
CA LYS A 182 6.24 -6.95 -10.65
C LYS A 182 7.06 -7.62 -9.55
N PHE A 183 6.46 -8.51 -8.77
CA PHE A 183 7.18 -9.12 -7.66
C PHE A 183 6.65 -10.49 -7.27
N LYS A 184 7.55 -11.32 -6.71
CA LYS A 184 7.20 -12.59 -6.05
C LYS A 184 8.12 -12.82 -4.86
N THR A 185 9.37 -13.21 -5.10
CA THR A 185 10.44 -13.27 -4.09
C THR A 185 11.32 -12.03 -4.14
N GLU A 186 11.48 -11.46 -5.33
CA GLU A 186 12.25 -10.24 -5.60
C GLU A 186 11.33 -9.19 -6.24
N LEU A 187 11.80 -7.94 -6.25
CA LEU A 187 11.13 -6.82 -6.90
C LEU A 187 11.77 -6.55 -8.25
N GLU A 188 10.94 -6.58 -9.28
CA GLU A 188 11.26 -6.14 -10.63
C GLU A 188 10.65 -4.74 -10.84
N VAL A 189 11.46 -3.80 -11.32
CA VAL A 189 11.02 -2.45 -11.71
C VAL A 189 10.97 -2.42 -13.25
N LEU A 190 9.82 -2.01 -13.80
CA LEU A 190 9.48 -2.09 -15.23
C LEU A 190 9.70 -0.76 -15.97
#